data_AF-T1G611-F1
#
_entry.id   AF-T1G611-F1
#
_cell.length_a   1.000
_cell.length_b   1.000
_cell.length_c   1.000
_cell.angle_alpha   90.00
_cell.angle_beta   90.00
_cell.angle_gamma   90.00
#
_symmetry.space_group_name_H-M   'P 1'
#
loop_
_entity.id
_entity.type
_entity.pdbx_description
1 polymer ?
#
loop_
_entity_poly.entity_id
_entity_poly.type
_entity_poly.pdbx_seq_one_letter_code
_entity_poly.pdbx_strand_id
1 'polypeptide(L)'
;PEVPEDYIRNFMVTMGLVKSLEVFQQEWFELIEKGIIKPQEYEYLDDIYTVNMRLEKELQDSQKEAQRFKIVACKFRDRFAKLLKERDHHKLLHRRLYIENERLKKDMSKVKEHFSQYEPTISRMVSKYEIAMKEKMLAKLQLEKIQRQISTLQKIHKLFNKQQKLQQQQRNSGTSGDKNNSKTFDSSKKRLSFSPAGGAKSGAKNDGKKNSWSKIPADLGYNPKLSNVKVTPAYLQKPDGYRLNKQFPAHGEAVTRLKQPTAANLVATTSDDMTCKLWTFQNFNLDLQNCLQGHSDWVSDCDFNPCGSSLATVSGDNTLKIWDVHTTCLLHTFYDHVRAVWGCSWHIAGDLVATCSLDKTARIWDLNCLRCRHILRGHSDSVNSVQFLDHSNIMLTSSTDKKICLWDVRMNICGGVYTGHKDPVNQAGFNLRGNCIISCDMGGNLKTWDVRTRAPLTQLTLSTKSVNMAVFDSTGTLAVAACNDGCVKLVELSSQKVKEMAGHMDSVQCVYMDFDGEYVISGSSDRTIGIWS
;
A
#
# COMPACT_ATOMS: atom_id res chain seq x y z
N PRO A 1 49.56 51.49 -9.97
CA PRO A 1 49.43 52.74 -9.21
C PRO A 1 50.83 53.36 -9.14
N GLU A 2 51.06 54.39 -9.94
CA GLU A 2 52.34 55.12 -9.92
C GLU A 2 52.23 56.30 -8.96
N VAL A 3 53.34 56.64 -8.30
CA VAL A 3 53.43 57.90 -7.56
C VAL A 3 53.39 59.03 -8.60
N PRO A 4 52.62 60.13 -8.39
CA PRO A 4 52.45 61.18 -9.39
C PRO A 4 53.78 61.75 -9.94
N GLU A 5 54.83 61.74 -9.13
CA GLU A 5 56.19 62.11 -9.52
C GLU A 5 56.79 61.21 -10.60
N ASP A 6 56.66 59.89 -10.43
CA ASP A 6 57.24 58.91 -11.33
C ASP A 6 56.48 58.90 -12.66
N TYR A 7 55.17 59.16 -12.62
CA TYR A 7 54.37 59.39 -13.83
C TYR A 7 54.88 60.61 -14.62
N ILE A 8 55.11 61.75 -13.96
CA ILE A 8 55.60 62.97 -14.62
C ILE A 8 57.03 62.78 -15.16
N ARG A 9 57.90 62.12 -14.39
CA ARG A 9 59.27 61.78 -14.84
C ARG A 9 59.22 60.85 -16.07
N ASN A 10 58.45 59.77 -16.01
CA ASN A 10 58.28 58.84 -17.13
C ASN A 10 57.66 59.54 -18.35
N PHE A 11 56.71 60.44 -18.15
CA PHE A 11 56.12 61.24 -19.23
C PHE A 11 57.15 62.17 -19.89
N MET A 12 57.96 62.89 -19.11
CA MET A 12 58.99 63.78 -19.66
C MET A 12 60.12 63.01 -20.37
N VAL A 13 60.48 61.82 -19.85
CA VAL A 13 61.45 60.91 -20.50
C VAL A 13 60.90 60.38 -21.82
N THR A 14 59.66 59.89 -21.83
CA THR A 14 59.03 59.33 -23.05
C THR A 14 58.81 60.38 -24.14
N MET A 15 58.56 61.64 -23.75
CA MET A 15 58.46 62.78 -24.68
C MET A 15 59.81 63.41 -25.04
N GLY A 16 60.93 62.93 -24.48
CA GLY A 16 62.29 63.41 -24.81
C GLY A 16 62.64 64.81 -24.28
N LEU A 17 61.92 65.30 -23.28
CA LEU A 17 62.06 66.65 -22.72
C LEU A 17 63.11 66.72 -21.61
N VAL A 18 64.37 66.46 -21.96
CA VAL A 18 65.47 66.28 -20.99
C VAL A 18 65.75 67.54 -20.16
N LYS A 19 65.74 68.73 -20.77
CA LYS A 19 66.00 70.00 -20.07
C LYS A 19 64.91 70.34 -19.05
N SER A 20 63.65 70.09 -19.41
CA SER A 20 62.51 70.32 -18.52
C SER A 20 62.49 69.33 -17.36
N LEU A 21 62.93 68.09 -17.60
CA LEU A 21 63.11 67.08 -16.57
C LEU A 21 64.18 67.47 -15.55
N GLU A 22 65.32 68.00 -16.00
CA GLU A 22 66.39 68.47 -15.10
C GLU A 22 65.92 69.63 -14.21
N VAL A 23 65.24 70.62 -14.79
CA VAL A 23 64.66 71.74 -14.04
C VAL A 23 63.60 71.24 -13.04
N PHE A 24 62.70 70.37 -13.50
CA PHE A 24 61.68 69.77 -12.65
C PHE A 24 62.30 69.01 -11.47
N GLN A 25 63.35 68.21 -11.70
CA GLN A 25 64.03 67.50 -10.62
C GLN A 25 64.69 68.45 -9.62
N GLN A 26 65.35 69.51 -10.10
CA GLN A 26 65.99 70.50 -9.23
C GLN A 26 64.98 71.22 -8.34
N GLU A 27 63.90 71.75 -8.94
CA GLU A 27 62.82 72.41 -8.19
C GLU A 27 62.14 71.43 -7.22
N TRP A 28 61.98 70.16 -7.63
CA TRP A 28 61.38 69.13 -6.79
C TRP A 28 62.18 68.85 -5.52
N PHE A 29 63.51 68.66 -5.64
CA PHE A 29 64.37 68.44 -4.49
C PHE A 29 64.45 69.70 -3.59
N GLU A 30 64.44 70.89 -4.19
CA GLU A 30 64.43 72.15 -3.43
C GLU A 30 63.13 72.32 -2.60
N LEU A 31 61.98 71.88 -3.14
CA LEU A 31 60.69 71.91 -2.45
C LEU A 31 60.57 70.85 -1.33
N ILE A 32 61.23 69.70 -1.49
CA ILE A 32 61.37 68.68 -0.44
C ILE A 32 62.22 69.22 0.71
N GLU A 33 63.37 69.84 0.42
CA GLU A 33 64.25 70.43 1.43
C GLU A 33 63.59 71.58 2.21
N LYS A 34 62.74 72.36 1.54
CA LYS A 34 61.93 73.42 2.17
C LYS A 34 60.76 72.86 3.00
N GLY A 35 60.53 71.54 3.01
CA GLY A 35 59.50 70.87 3.81
C GLY A 35 58.06 71.16 3.38
N ILE A 36 57.88 71.73 2.17
CA ILE A 36 56.56 72.07 1.61
C ILE A 36 55.86 70.81 1.08
N ILE A 37 56.63 69.87 0.55
CA ILE A 37 56.14 68.59 0.02
C ILE A 37 56.54 67.48 1.01
N LYS A 38 55.56 66.78 1.59
CA LYS A 38 55.79 65.65 2.49
C LYS A 38 55.64 64.33 1.70
N PRO A 39 56.66 63.45 1.69
CA PRO A 39 56.63 62.21 0.90
C PRO A 39 55.53 61.19 1.28
N GLN A 40 54.78 61.43 2.36
CA GLN A 40 53.79 60.50 2.93
C GLN A 40 52.34 60.81 2.52
N GLU A 41 52.09 61.88 1.74
CA GLU A 41 50.73 62.33 1.36
C GLU A 41 50.42 62.10 -0.13
N TYR A 42 51.07 61.14 -0.80
CA TYR A 42 50.71 60.83 -2.19
C TYR A 42 49.49 59.91 -2.26
N GLU A 43 48.38 60.43 -2.80
CA GLU A 43 47.34 59.58 -3.35
C GLU A 43 47.86 58.95 -4.64
N TYR A 44 47.91 57.62 -4.65
CA TYR A 44 48.31 56.86 -5.83
C TYR A 44 47.34 57.12 -6.98
N LEU A 45 47.88 57.50 -8.14
CA LEU A 45 47.07 57.57 -9.35
C LEU A 45 46.86 56.15 -9.89
N ASP A 46 45.59 55.73 -9.95
CA ASP A 46 45.21 54.46 -10.56
C ASP A 46 45.59 54.50 -12.06
N ASP A 47 46.37 53.52 -12.49
CA ASP A 47 46.82 53.39 -13.87
C ASP A 47 45.59 53.10 -14.77
N ILE A 48 45.53 53.71 -15.96
CA ILE A 48 44.40 53.57 -16.90
C ILE A 48 44.13 52.09 -17.19
N TYR A 49 45.18 51.28 -17.23
CA TYR A 49 45.06 49.83 -17.41
C TYR A 49 44.31 49.14 -16.26
N THR A 50 44.57 49.56 -15.02
CA THR A 50 43.91 49.02 -13.82
C THR A 50 42.44 49.41 -13.74
N VAL A 51 42.11 50.64 -14.18
CA VAL A 51 40.73 51.12 -14.28
C VAL A 51 39.97 50.35 -15.36
N ASN A 52 40.56 50.16 -16.54
CA ASN A 52 39.94 49.40 -17.63
C ASN A 52 39.70 47.93 -17.23
N MET A 53 40.66 47.27 -16.59
CA MET A 53 40.48 45.91 -16.06
C MET A 53 39.36 45.82 -15.02
N ARG A 54 39.22 46.82 -14.15
CA ARG A 54 38.14 46.89 -13.15
C ARG A 54 36.78 47.04 -13.85
N LEU A 55 36.68 47.96 -14.81
CA LEU A 55 35.46 48.19 -15.58
C LEU A 55 35.06 46.98 -16.43
N GLU A 56 36.01 46.28 -17.05
CA GLU A 56 35.73 45.05 -17.80
C GLU A 56 35.17 43.96 -16.89
N LYS A 57 35.71 43.82 -15.68
CA LYS A 57 35.22 42.86 -14.69
C LYS A 57 33.80 43.20 -14.22
N GLU A 58 33.54 44.46 -13.89
CA GLU A 58 32.20 44.94 -13.51
C GLU A 58 31.18 44.75 -14.64
N LEU A 59 31.60 44.98 -15.88
CA LEU A 59 30.76 44.76 -17.06
C LEU A 59 30.45 43.26 -17.26
N GLN A 60 31.44 42.38 -17.09
CA GLN A 60 31.22 40.93 -17.15
C GLN A 60 30.29 40.43 -16.05
N ASP A 61 30.44 40.95 -14.82
CA ASP A 61 29.61 40.54 -13.70
C ASP A 61 28.17 41.05 -13.88
N SER A 62 27.99 42.30 -14.33
CA SER A 62 26.69 42.86 -14.71
C SER A 62 26.00 42.05 -15.82
N GLN A 63 26.75 41.61 -16.83
CA GLN A 63 26.22 40.75 -17.90
C GLN A 63 25.79 39.38 -17.39
N LYS A 64 26.56 38.74 -16.50
CA LYS A 64 26.19 37.46 -15.87
C LYS A 64 24.92 37.62 -15.03
N GLU A 65 24.79 38.70 -14.27
CA GLU A 65 23.58 38.98 -13.50
C GLU A 65 22.35 39.19 -14.41
N ALA A 66 22.49 39.97 -15.47
CA ALA A 66 21.43 40.15 -16.46
C ALA A 66 20.98 38.82 -17.09
N GLN A 67 21.92 37.92 -17.42
CA GLN A 67 21.60 36.59 -17.92
C GLN A 67 20.89 35.73 -16.87
N ARG A 68 21.30 35.77 -15.61
CA ARG A 68 20.62 35.08 -14.50
C ARG A 68 19.18 35.55 -14.37
N PHE A 69 18.95 36.86 -14.35
CA PHE A 69 17.60 37.42 -14.28
C PHE A 69 16.75 37.03 -15.48
N LYS A 70 17.32 36.99 -16.68
CA LYS A 70 16.62 36.52 -17.89
C LYS A 70 16.18 35.06 -17.77
N ILE A 71 17.04 34.17 -17.28
CA ILE A 71 16.70 32.75 -17.06
C ILE A 71 15.59 32.62 -16.03
N VAL A 72 15.69 33.36 -14.93
CA VAL A 72 14.68 33.38 -13.87
C VAL A 72 13.34 33.86 -14.42
N ALA A 73 13.31 34.96 -15.18
CA ALA A 73 12.10 35.47 -15.83
C ALA A 73 11.48 34.46 -16.80
N CYS A 74 12.29 33.74 -17.60
CA CYS A 74 11.80 32.66 -18.45
C CYS A 74 11.16 31.52 -17.63
N LYS A 75 11.81 31.05 -16.56
CA LYS A 75 11.25 30.02 -15.67
C LYS A 75 9.94 30.47 -15.02
N PHE A 76 9.85 31.73 -14.59
CA PHE A 76 8.61 32.29 -14.05
C PHE A 76 7.49 32.32 -15.09
N ARG A 77 7.79 32.75 -16.32
CA ARG A 77 6.81 32.75 -17.43
C ARG A 77 6.26 31.34 -17.71
N ASP A 78 7.13 30.34 -17.73
CA ASP A 78 6.72 28.95 -17.99
C ASP A 78 5.87 28.39 -16.83
N ARG A 79 6.25 28.70 -15.58
CA ARG A 79 5.46 28.33 -14.40
C ARG A 79 4.09 29.01 -14.41
N PHE A 80 4.02 30.28 -14.79
CA PHE A 80 2.77 31.01 -14.91
C PHE A 80 1.86 30.41 -16.00
N ALA A 81 2.43 30.01 -17.14
CA ALA A 81 1.68 29.33 -18.20
C ALA A 81 1.11 27.98 -17.75
N LYS A 82 1.84 27.21 -16.92
CA LYS A 82 1.32 25.97 -16.32
C LYS A 82 0.14 26.25 -15.38
N LEU A 83 0.27 27.22 -14.49
CA LEU A 83 -0.80 27.61 -13.57
C LEU A 83 -2.07 28.07 -14.31
N LEU A 84 -1.94 28.79 -15.43
CA LEU A 84 -3.08 29.15 -16.27
C LEU A 84 -3.80 27.92 -16.85
N LYS A 85 -3.05 26.92 -17.33
CA LYS A 85 -3.62 25.67 -17.86
C LYS A 85 -4.34 24.88 -16.77
N GLU A 86 -3.77 24.78 -15.57
CA GLU A 86 -4.39 24.13 -14.41
C GLU A 86 -5.69 24.83 -14.01
N ARG A 87 -5.67 26.16 -13.90
CA ARG A 87 -6.87 26.97 -13.63
C ARG A 87 -7.98 26.70 -14.65
N ASP A 88 -7.64 26.68 -15.94
CA ASP A 88 -8.61 26.45 -17.01
C ASP A 88 -9.14 25.02 -17.01
N HIS A 89 -8.29 24.04 -16.67
CA HIS A 89 -8.71 22.66 -16.43
C HIS A 89 -9.71 22.54 -15.27
N HIS A 90 -9.43 23.18 -14.14
CA HIS A 90 -10.35 23.19 -12.99
C HIS A 90 -11.70 23.87 -13.33
N LYS A 91 -11.69 24.97 -14.09
CA LYS A 91 -12.92 25.62 -14.57
C LYS A 91 -13.73 24.69 -15.49
N LEU A 92 -13.06 23.94 -16.37
CA LEU A 92 -13.71 23.00 -17.28
C LEU A 92 -14.31 21.82 -16.51
N LEU A 93 -13.58 21.25 -15.56
CA LEU A 93 -14.09 20.19 -14.67
C LEU A 93 -15.30 20.67 -13.87
N HIS A 94 -15.24 21.85 -13.28
CA HIS A 94 -16.37 22.43 -12.56
C HIS A 94 -17.61 22.58 -13.45
N ARG A 95 -17.43 23.06 -14.71
CA ARG A 95 -18.53 23.13 -15.69
C ARG A 95 -19.10 21.74 -16.02
N ARG A 96 -18.26 20.72 -16.22
CA ARG A 96 -18.72 19.35 -16.49
C ARG A 96 -19.52 18.78 -15.32
N LEU A 97 -18.99 18.89 -14.11
CA LEU A 97 -19.66 18.43 -12.89
C LEU A 97 -20.99 19.14 -12.67
N TYR A 98 -21.05 20.44 -12.97
CA TYR A 98 -22.29 21.19 -12.89
C TYR A 98 -23.35 20.65 -13.88
N ILE A 99 -22.98 20.41 -15.13
CA ILE A 99 -23.88 19.85 -16.16
C ILE A 99 -24.36 18.44 -15.75
N GLU A 100 -23.46 17.61 -15.25
CA GLU A 100 -23.78 16.26 -14.80
C GLU A 100 -24.70 16.27 -13.57
N ASN A 101 -24.47 17.16 -12.61
CA ASN A 101 -25.35 17.36 -11.46
C ASN A 101 -26.76 17.80 -11.88
N GLU A 102 -26.88 18.72 -12.83
CA GLU A 102 -28.19 19.12 -13.36
C GLU A 102 -28.91 17.98 -14.08
N ARG A 103 -28.17 17.13 -14.80
CA ARG A 103 -28.73 15.91 -15.41
C ARG A 103 -29.21 14.92 -14.35
N LEU A 104 -28.39 14.64 -13.34
CA LEU A 104 -28.73 13.73 -12.24
C LEU A 104 -29.92 14.23 -11.43
N LYS A 105 -30.05 15.54 -11.20
CA LYS A 105 -31.23 16.13 -10.57
C LYS A 105 -32.50 15.85 -11.37
N LYS A 106 -32.47 16.00 -12.70
CA LYS A 106 -33.61 15.70 -13.57
C LYS A 106 -33.95 14.22 -13.58
N ASP A 107 -32.96 13.33 -13.59
CA ASP A 107 -33.23 11.90 -13.56
C ASP A 107 -33.75 11.46 -12.18
N MET A 108 -33.27 12.07 -11.09
CA MET A 108 -33.81 11.86 -9.75
C MET A 108 -35.24 12.36 -9.60
N SER A 109 -35.63 13.47 -10.26
CA SER A 109 -37.03 13.92 -10.24
C SER A 109 -37.95 12.94 -10.97
N LYS A 110 -37.56 12.44 -12.14
CA LYS A 110 -38.31 11.40 -12.87
C LYS A 110 -38.49 10.12 -12.06
N VAL A 111 -37.44 9.69 -11.37
CA VAL A 111 -37.50 8.51 -10.51
C VAL A 111 -38.46 8.73 -9.34
N LYS A 112 -38.44 9.92 -8.70
CA LYS A 112 -39.40 10.28 -7.65
C LYS A 112 -40.85 10.29 -8.16
N GLU A 113 -41.09 10.83 -9.35
CA GLU A 113 -42.41 10.79 -9.99
C GLU A 113 -42.88 9.36 -10.23
N HIS A 114 -42.00 8.48 -10.74
CA HIS A 114 -42.32 7.06 -10.90
C HIS A 114 -42.66 6.42 -9.55
N PHE A 115 -41.87 6.63 -8.49
CA PHE A 115 -42.18 6.09 -7.16
C PHE A 115 -43.52 6.57 -6.60
N SER A 116 -43.83 7.87 -6.75
CA SER A 116 -45.11 8.45 -6.33
C SER A 116 -46.31 7.77 -7.01
N GLN A 117 -46.16 7.31 -8.27
CA GLN A 117 -47.20 6.57 -8.98
C GLN A 117 -47.45 5.16 -8.40
N TYR A 118 -46.44 4.48 -7.84
CA TYR A 118 -46.61 3.12 -7.27
C TYR A 118 -47.09 3.14 -5.82
N GLU A 119 -46.85 4.20 -5.08
CA GLU A 119 -47.24 4.35 -3.67
C GLU A 119 -48.73 4.00 -3.40
N PRO A 120 -49.73 4.50 -4.16
CA PRO A 120 -51.12 4.11 -3.97
C PRO A 120 -51.40 2.65 -4.34
N THR A 121 -50.66 2.08 -5.29
CA THR A 121 -50.83 0.66 -5.68
C THR A 121 -50.35 -0.28 -4.59
N ILE A 122 -49.21 0.04 -3.95
CA ILE A 122 -48.66 -0.72 -2.84
C ILE A 122 -49.62 -0.64 -1.65
N SER A 123 -50.09 0.55 -1.30
CA SER A 123 -51.08 0.74 -0.22
C SER A 123 -52.36 -0.08 -0.45
N ARG A 124 -52.86 -0.11 -1.70
CA ARG A 124 -54.02 -0.95 -2.08
C ARG A 124 -53.73 -2.45 -1.99
N MET A 125 -52.52 -2.89 -2.32
CA MET A 125 -52.14 -4.30 -2.20
C MET A 125 -51.97 -4.74 -0.74
N VAL A 126 -51.44 -3.86 0.11
CA VAL A 126 -51.34 -4.08 1.56
C VAL A 126 -52.73 -4.22 2.18
N SER A 127 -53.67 -3.32 1.88
CA SER A 127 -55.03 -3.42 2.41
C SER A 127 -55.75 -4.70 1.96
N LYS A 128 -55.59 -5.10 0.69
CA LYS A 128 -56.10 -6.40 0.20
C LYS A 128 -55.48 -7.59 0.93
N TYR A 129 -54.18 -7.56 1.18
CA TYR A 129 -53.49 -8.62 1.93
C TYR A 129 -53.98 -8.71 3.37
N GLU A 130 -54.18 -7.58 4.04
CA GLU A 130 -54.74 -7.55 5.40
C GLU A 130 -56.16 -8.12 5.46
N ILE A 131 -57.02 -7.78 4.49
CA ILE A 131 -58.38 -8.34 4.39
C ILE A 131 -58.32 -9.85 4.17
N ALA A 132 -57.51 -10.33 3.23
CA ALA A 132 -57.35 -11.76 2.96
C ALA A 132 -56.83 -12.54 4.17
N MET A 133 -55.92 -11.93 4.96
CA MET A 133 -55.44 -12.52 6.21
C MET A 133 -56.54 -12.61 7.27
N LYS A 134 -57.39 -11.58 7.40
CA LYS A 134 -58.55 -11.59 8.30
C LYS A 134 -59.56 -12.67 7.89
N GLU A 135 -59.89 -12.80 6.61
CA GLU A 135 -60.78 -13.84 6.10
C GLU A 135 -60.23 -15.24 6.36
N LYS A 136 -58.94 -15.47 6.10
CA LYS A 136 -58.27 -16.74 6.39
C LYS A 136 -58.33 -17.10 7.86
N MET A 137 -58.18 -16.12 8.76
CA MET A 137 -58.29 -16.33 10.21
C MET A 137 -59.72 -16.72 10.61
N LEU A 138 -60.73 -16.06 10.07
CA LEU A 138 -62.14 -16.38 10.30
C LEU A 138 -62.51 -17.78 9.78
N ALA A 139 -62.05 -18.14 8.58
CA ALA A 139 -62.27 -19.48 8.02
C ALA A 139 -61.61 -20.57 8.87
N LYS A 140 -60.40 -20.34 9.39
CA LYS A 140 -59.75 -21.26 10.34
C LYS A 140 -60.57 -21.46 11.60
N LEU A 141 -61.10 -20.39 12.19
CA LEU A 141 -61.95 -20.48 13.38
C LEU A 141 -63.25 -21.26 13.11
N GLN A 142 -63.86 -21.07 11.93
CA GLN A 142 -65.02 -21.86 11.52
C GLN A 142 -64.68 -23.34 11.35
N LEU A 143 -63.54 -23.65 10.73
CA LEU A 143 -63.06 -25.02 10.56
C LEU A 143 -62.85 -25.69 11.92
N GLU A 144 -62.22 -25.01 12.88
CA GLU A 144 -62.08 -25.51 14.25
C GLU A 144 -63.43 -25.77 14.93
N LYS A 145 -64.43 -24.90 14.73
CA LYS A 145 -65.77 -25.09 15.29
C LYS A 145 -66.46 -26.33 14.71
N ILE A 146 -66.40 -26.51 13.39
CA ILE A 146 -66.93 -27.70 12.71
C ILE A 146 -66.17 -28.95 13.16
N GLN A 147 -64.85 -28.89 13.29
CA GLN A 147 -64.03 -30.02 13.74
C GLN A 147 -64.36 -30.42 15.18
N ARG A 148 -64.65 -29.45 16.06
CA ARG A 148 -65.19 -29.72 17.41
C ARG A 148 -66.54 -30.44 17.33
N GLN A 149 -67.47 -29.99 16.49
CA GLN A 149 -68.77 -30.65 16.29
C GLN A 149 -68.64 -32.06 15.70
N ILE A 150 -67.73 -32.29 14.77
CA ILE A 150 -67.45 -33.62 14.23
C ILE A 150 -66.89 -34.52 15.34
N SER A 151 -66.00 -34.01 16.18
CA SER A 151 -65.43 -34.78 17.29
C SER A 151 -66.48 -35.19 18.33
N THR A 152 -67.47 -34.32 18.62
CA THR A 152 -68.57 -34.65 19.53
C THR A 152 -69.50 -35.68 18.91
N LEU A 153 -69.87 -35.52 17.64
CA LEU A 153 -70.69 -36.49 16.89
C LEU A 153 -69.99 -37.85 16.77
N GLN A 154 -68.68 -37.89 16.52
CA GLN A 154 -67.90 -39.13 16.49
C GLN A 154 -67.86 -39.83 17.85
N LYS A 155 -67.80 -39.08 18.96
CA LYS A 155 -67.91 -39.65 20.31
C LYS A 155 -69.30 -40.26 20.54
N ILE A 156 -70.36 -39.56 20.14
CA ILE A 156 -71.75 -40.06 20.22
C ILE A 156 -71.91 -41.32 19.36
N HIS A 157 -71.43 -41.31 18.12
CA HIS A 157 -71.51 -42.47 17.23
C HIS A 157 -70.72 -43.68 17.76
N LYS A 158 -69.55 -43.47 18.39
CA LYS A 158 -68.82 -44.55 19.07
C LYS A 158 -69.59 -45.14 20.26
N LEU A 159 -70.30 -44.31 21.03
CA LEU A 159 -71.17 -44.78 22.12
C LEU A 159 -72.35 -45.57 21.57
N PHE A 160 -72.99 -45.07 20.51
CA PHE A 160 -74.10 -45.74 19.82
C PHE A 160 -73.67 -47.09 19.23
N ASN A 161 -72.51 -47.17 18.57
CA ASN A 161 -71.97 -48.43 18.06
C ASN A 161 -71.58 -49.41 19.17
N LYS A 162 -71.11 -48.93 20.34
CA LYS A 162 -70.92 -49.80 21.51
C LYS A 162 -72.25 -50.37 21.99
N GLN A 163 -73.30 -49.56 22.01
CA GLN A 163 -74.65 -49.96 22.41
C GLN A 163 -75.28 -50.96 21.43
N GLN A 164 -75.09 -50.77 20.12
CA GLN A 164 -75.48 -51.74 19.09
C GLN A 164 -74.67 -53.05 19.17
N LYS A 165 -73.36 -53.00 19.44
CA LYS A 165 -72.56 -54.22 19.64
C LYS A 165 -72.97 -55.01 20.88
N LEU A 166 -73.41 -54.32 21.94
CA LEU A 166 -74.02 -54.95 23.12
C LEU A 166 -75.38 -55.60 22.80
N GLN A 167 -76.17 -55.04 21.86
CA GLN A 167 -77.43 -55.64 21.41
C GLN A 167 -77.26 -56.79 20.40
N GLN A 168 -76.21 -56.76 19.56
CA GLN A 168 -75.91 -57.83 18.59
C GLN A 168 -75.24 -59.07 19.19
N GLN A 169 -74.76 -59.03 20.43
CA GLN A 169 -74.29 -60.23 21.15
C GLN A 169 -75.41 -61.06 21.81
N GLN A 170 -76.69 -60.61 21.77
CA GLN A 170 -77.84 -61.33 22.35
C GLN A 170 -78.87 -61.84 21.32
N ARG A 171 -78.62 -61.73 20.01
CA ARG A 171 -79.48 -62.34 18.99
C ARG A 171 -78.65 -63.09 17.95
N ASN A 172 -78.39 -64.36 18.25
CA ASN A 172 -78.19 -65.52 17.37
C ASN A 172 -77.16 -65.41 16.23
N SER A 173 -76.11 -66.24 16.22
CA SER A 173 -76.09 -67.64 15.77
C SER A 173 -76.50 -67.81 14.29
N GLY A 174 -75.56 -68.30 13.47
CA GLY A 174 -75.83 -68.75 12.09
C GLY A 174 -74.81 -68.28 11.05
N THR A 175 -73.95 -69.22 10.61
CA THR A 175 -73.56 -69.53 9.21
C THR A 175 -73.11 -68.38 8.28
N SER A 176 -71.83 -68.27 7.90
CA SER A 176 -71.07 -69.02 6.85
C SER A 176 -71.24 -68.50 5.42
N GLY A 177 -70.12 -68.33 4.71
CA GLY A 177 -70.05 -68.33 3.23
C GLY A 177 -69.47 -67.04 2.65
N ASP A 178 -68.15 -66.89 2.50
CA ASP A 178 -67.25 -67.32 1.40
C ASP A 178 -67.13 -66.33 0.20
N LYS A 179 -65.91 -65.77 0.11
CA LYS A 179 -64.99 -65.63 -1.05
C LYS A 179 -65.26 -64.75 -2.29
N ASN A 180 -64.10 -64.20 -2.70
CA ASN A 180 -63.58 -63.84 -4.04
C ASN A 180 -63.96 -62.47 -4.64
N ASN A 181 -63.10 -61.76 -5.37
CA ASN A 181 -61.63 -61.67 -5.51
C ASN A 181 -61.32 -60.48 -6.45
N SER A 182 -60.07 -59.98 -6.44
CA SER A 182 -59.36 -59.26 -7.52
C SER A 182 -59.71 -57.76 -7.76
N LYS A 183 -58.80 -56.83 -8.09
CA LYS A 183 -57.45 -56.89 -8.68
C LYS A 183 -56.51 -55.79 -8.17
N THR A 184 -55.24 -56.16 -8.19
CA THR A 184 -53.98 -55.39 -8.23
C THR A 184 -53.93 -54.28 -9.29
N PHE A 185 -53.23 -53.16 -9.03
CA PHE A 185 -51.90 -52.86 -9.61
C PHE A 185 -51.33 -51.52 -9.12
N ASP A 186 -50.05 -51.37 -9.38
CA ASP A 186 -49.00 -50.64 -8.67
C ASP A 186 -48.67 -49.25 -9.28
N SER A 187 -47.95 -48.47 -8.48
CA SER A 187 -46.98 -47.44 -8.86
C SER A 187 -47.45 -46.10 -9.47
N SER A 188 -47.08 -44.98 -8.83
CA SER A 188 -45.85 -44.26 -9.22
C SER A 188 -45.70 -42.92 -8.45
N LYS A 189 -44.53 -42.78 -7.81
CA LYS A 189 -43.92 -41.51 -7.40
C LYS A 189 -43.50 -40.74 -8.66
N LYS A 190 -43.62 -39.41 -8.67
CA LYS A 190 -42.66 -38.55 -9.40
C LYS A 190 -42.53 -37.17 -8.72
N ARG A 191 -41.36 -36.99 -8.08
CA ARG A 191 -40.73 -35.70 -7.80
C ARG A 191 -40.44 -35.00 -9.13
N LEU A 192 -40.72 -33.71 -9.22
CA LEU A 192 -40.21 -32.84 -10.27
C LEU A 192 -39.03 -32.04 -9.72
N SER A 193 -37.84 -32.41 -10.17
CA SER A 193 -36.61 -31.62 -10.13
C SER A 193 -36.37 -31.05 -11.52
N PHE A 194 -36.12 -29.75 -11.63
CA PHE A 194 -35.65 -29.12 -12.86
C PHE A 194 -34.15 -28.85 -12.76
N SER A 195 -33.40 -29.36 -13.73
CA SER A 195 -32.03 -28.96 -14.06
C SER A 195 -32.06 -28.12 -15.33
N PRO A 196 -31.01 -27.36 -15.64
CA PRO A 196 -30.64 -27.16 -17.03
C PRO A 196 -29.15 -27.38 -17.29
N ALA A 197 -28.85 -28.07 -18.39
CA ALA A 197 -27.52 -28.15 -18.98
C ALA A 197 -27.63 -28.00 -20.52
N GLY A 198 -26.79 -27.13 -21.10
CA GLY A 198 -26.07 -27.41 -22.36
C GLY A 198 -26.50 -26.74 -23.68
N GLY A 199 -25.74 -25.71 -24.09
CA GLY A 199 -25.28 -25.43 -25.48
C GLY A 199 -26.27 -24.81 -26.50
N ALA A 200 -25.90 -23.99 -27.49
CA ALA A 200 -24.62 -23.41 -27.94
C ALA A 200 -24.88 -22.36 -29.07
N LYS A 201 -23.86 -21.53 -29.34
CA LYS A 201 -23.55 -20.72 -30.55
C LYS A 201 -24.26 -19.37 -30.79
N SER A 202 -23.47 -18.30 -30.67
CA SER A 202 -23.26 -17.37 -31.79
C SER A 202 -21.86 -16.75 -31.68
N GLY A 203 -21.12 -16.78 -32.79
CA GLY A 203 -19.89 -16.04 -32.96
C GLY A 203 -20.15 -14.81 -33.81
N ALA A 204 -19.60 -13.67 -33.42
CA ALA A 204 -19.19 -12.61 -34.33
C ALA A 204 -18.22 -11.69 -33.60
N LYS A 205 -17.14 -11.36 -34.31
CA LYS A 205 -15.99 -10.56 -33.91
C LYS A 205 -16.41 -9.20 -33.35
N ASN A 206 -15.71 -8.74 -32.32
CA ASN A 206 -15.55 -7.31 -32.11
C ASN A 206 -14.13 -7.02 -31.64
N ASP A 207 -13.37 -6.44 -32.57
CA ASP A 207 -12.15 -5.70 -32.32
C ASP A 207 -12.45 -4.53 -31.39
N GLY A 208 -11.78 -4.53 -30.24
CA GLY A 208 -11.92 -3.50 -29.20
C GLY A 208 -10.97 -3.73 -28.03
N LYS A 209 -9.77 -4.25 -28.31
CA LYS A 209 -8.71 -4.44 -27.29
C LYS A 209 -8.17 -3.07 -26.87
N LYS A 210 -8.59 -2.59 -25.70
CA LYS A 210 -7.78 -1.81 -24.73
C LYS A 210 -8.45 -1.47 -23.39
N ASN A 211 -9.66 -1.99 -23.08
CA ASN A 211 -10.39 -1.67 -21.83
C ASN A 211 -10.80 -2.91 -21.00
N SER A 212 -10.25 -4.10 -21.25
CA SER A 212 -10.57 -5.28 -20.45
C SER A 212 -9.51 -5.48 -19.37
N TRP A 213 -9.93 -5.50 -18.10
CA TRP A 213 -9.09 -5.81 -16.95
C TRP A 213 -8.33 -7.13 -17.15
N SER A 214 -7.11 -7.23 -16.63
CA SER A 214 -6.42 -8.52 -16.59
C SER A 214 -7.28 -9.55 -15.84
N LYS A 215 -7.22 -10.82 -16.24
CA LYS A 215 -7.85 -11.87 -15.44
C LYS A 215 -7.03 -12.05 -14.18
N ILE A 216 -7.66 -11.94 -13.02
CA ILE A 216 -6.99 -12.24 -11.75
C ILE A 216 -6.55 -13.70 -11.81
N PRO A 217 -5.28 -14.02 -11.53
CA PRO A 217 -4.77 -15.38 -11.55
C PRO A 217 -5.64 -16.32 -10.72
N ALA A 218 -5.85 -17.53 -11.23
CA ALA A 218 -6.54 -18.55 -10.45
C ALA A 218 -5.69 -18.90 -9.22
N ASP A 219 -6.36 -19.10 -8.08
CA ASP A 219 -5.70 -19.50 -6.85
C ASP A 219 -5.10 -20.90 -7.06
N LEU A 220 -3.78 -21.04 -6.94
CA LEU A 220 -3.11 -22.33 -7.13
C LEU A 220 -3.40 -23.28 -5.97
N GLY A 221 -3.91 -22.77 -4.85
CA GLY A 221 -4.33 -23.53 -3.66
C GLY A 221 -3.19 -24.20 -2.89
N TYR A 222 -2.01 -24.33 -3.49
CA TYR A 222 -0.81 -24.93 -2.90
C TYR A 222 0.42 -24.06 -3.22
N ASN A 223 1.21 -23.75 -2.20
CA ASN A 223 2.45 -22.99 -2.35
C ASN A 223 3.60 -23.95 -2.71
N PRO A 224 4.18 -23.88 -3.93
CA PRO A 224 5.26 -24.75 -4.37
C PRO A 224 6.56 -24.56 -3.56
N LYS A 225 6.77 -23.41 -2.90
CA LYS A 225 7.96 -23.20 -2.06
C LYS A 225 7.95 -24.07 -0.80
N LEU A 226 6.80 -24.61 -0.40
CA LEU A 226 6.69 -25.47 0.78
C LEU A 226 7.48 -26.78 0.65
N SER A 227 7.67 -27.31 -0.57
CA SER A 227 8.47 -28.52 -0.77
C SER A 227 9.97 -28.29 -0.53
N ASN A 228 10.42 -27.04 -0.67
CA ASN A 228 11.84 -26.68 -0.58
C ASN A 228 12.25 -26.25 0.83
N VAL A 229 11.30 -26.18 1.77
CA VAL A 229 11.57 -25.81 3.16
C VAL A 229 12.37 -26.93 3.82
N LYS A 230 13.59 -26.61 4.25
CA LYS A 230 14.40 -27.51 5.08
C LYS A 230 13.69 -27.72 6.43
N VAL A 231 13.62 -28.97 6.89
CA VAL A 231 12.89 -29.35 8.13
C VAL A 231 13.50 -28.68 9.37
N THR A 232 14.80 -28.38 9.34
CA THR A 232 15.51 -27.68 10.41
C THR A 232 16.08 -26.36 9.89
N PRO A 233 15.72 -25.20 10.48
CA PRO A 233 16.33 -23.93 10.13
C PRO A 233 17.82 -23.91 10.47
N ALA A 234 18.64 -23.28 9.62
CA ALA A 234 20.10 -23.26 9.78
C ALA A 234 20.55 -22.65 11.12
N TYR A 235 19.75 -21.74 11.71
CA TYR A 235 20.01 -21.18 13.04
C TYR A 235 20.12 -22.23 14.16
N LEU A 236 19.32 -23.32 14.13
CA LEU A 236 19.43 -24.39 15.14
C LEU A 236 20.73 -25.20 15.02
N GLN A 237 21.41 -25.13 13.87
CA GLN A 237 22.73 -25.73 13.68
C GLN A 237 23.86 -24.82 14.22
N LYS A 238 23.57 -23.55 14.53
CA LYS A 238 24.54 -22.57 15.05
C LYS A 238 24.36 -22.39 16.58
N PRO A 239 25.24 -22.95 17.42
CA PRO A 239 25.08 -22.90 18.89
C PRO A 239 25.11 -21.47 19.44
N ASP A 240 25.82 -20.56 18.78
CA ASP A 240 25.94 -19.15 19.18
C ASP A 240 24.83 -18.25 18.62
N GLY A 241 23.93 -18.78 17.78
CA GLY A 241 22.95 -18.03 17.01
C GLY A 241 23.55 -17.01 16.04
N TYR A 242 22.74 -16.05 15.57
CA TYR A 242 23.20 -14.99 14.67
C TYR A 242 24.07 -13.97 15.40
N ARG A 243 25.17 -13.58 14.76
CA ARG A 243 26.02 -12.46 15.19
C ARG A 243 26.09 -11.41 14.09
N LEU A 244 26.33 -10.15 14.47
CA LEU A 244 26.55 -9.08 13.51
C LEU A 244 27.87 -9.36 12.78
N ASN A 245 27.80 -9.64 11.48
CA ASN A 245 29.00 -9.85 10.65
C ASN A 245 29.60 -8.52 10.23
N LYS A 246 28.78 -7.70 9.57
CA LYS A 246 29.20 -6.44 8.95
C LYS A 246 28.06 -5.44 8.99
N GLN A 247 28.44 -4.18 9.06
CA GLN A 247 27.55 -3.03 9.03
C GLN A 247 28.02 -2.08 7.93
N PHE A 248 27.10 -1.66 7.07
CA PHE A 248 27.41 -0.85 5.90
C PHE A 248 26.64 0.47 5.95
N PRO A 249 27.28 1.63 5.71
CA PRO A 249 26.56 2.88 5.52
C PRO A 249 25.80 2.82 4.19
N ALA A 250 24.48 2.84 4.24
CA ALA A 250 23.65 2.62 3.07
C ALA A 250 23.15 3.93 2.46
N HIS A 251 22.64 4.83 3.28
CA HIS A 251 21.91 6.03 2.84
C HIS A 251 22.36 7.28 3.58
N GLY A 252 21.92 8.45 3.08
CA GLY A 252 22.18 9.73 3.76
C GLY A 252 21.33 9.92 5.02
N GLU A 253 20.16 9.29 5.04
CA GLU A 253 19.14 9.30 6.09
C GLU A 253 18.70 7.88 6.45
N ALA A 254 17.72 7.76 7.35
CA ALA A 254 17.22 6.48 7.86
C ALA A 254 16.80 5.51 6.74
N VAL A 255 17.12 4.22 6.92
CA VAL A 255 16.68 3.15 6.02
C VAL A 255 15.28 2.71 6.47
N THR A 256 14.27 2.98 5.64
CA THR A 256 12.86 2.70 5.95
C THR A 256 12.49 1.24 5.70
N ARG A 257 12.96 0.69 4.57
CA ARG A 257 12.64 -0.68 4.16
C ARG A 257 13.78 -1.36 3.43
N LEU A 258 13.74 -2.68 3.51
CA LEU A 258 14.65 -3.59 2.83
C LEU A 258 13.90 -4.79 2.27
N LYS A 259 14.22 -5.17 1.03
CA LYS A 259 13.67 -6.36 0.38
C LYS A 259 14.72 -7.05 -0.49
N GLN A 260 14.66 -8.38 -0.55
CA GLN A 260 15.46 -9.20 -1.46
C GLN A 260 14.53 -10.17 -2.21
N PRO A 261 14.61 -10.26 -3.55
CA PRO A 261 13.90 -11.25 -4.33
C PRO A 261 14.55 -12.63 -4.16
N THR A 262 13.75 -13.70 -4.12
CA THR A 262 14.26 -15.06 -3.88
C THR A 262 15.21 -15.56 -4.99
N ALA A 263 15.08 -15.05 -6.22
CA ALA A 263 15.82 -15.56 -7.39
C ALA A 263 17.12 -14.81 -7.69
N ALA A 264 17.36 -13.65 -7.06
CA ALA A 264 18.49 -12.80 -7.37
C ALA A 264 19.20 -12.31 -6.12
N ASN A 265 20.52 -12.23 -6.22
CA ASN A 265 21.43 -11.69 -5.23
C ASN A 265 21.38 -10.14 -5.21
N LEU A 266 20.18 -9.59 -5.16
CA LEU A 266 19.93 -8.16 -5.24
C LEU A 266 19.12 -7.72 -4.02
N VAL A 267 19.60 -6.72 -3.29
CA VAL A 267 18.88 -6.14 -2.16
C VAL A 267 18.44 -4.73 -2.55
N ALA A 268 17.15 -4.43 -2.41
CA ALA A 268 16.65 -3.07 -2.49
C ALA A 268 16.54 -2.48 -1.10
N THR A 269 17.01 -1.25 -0.93
CA THR A 269 16.79 -0.44 0.26
C THR A 269 16.14 0.87 -0.09
N THR A 270 15.23 1.31 0.76
CA THR A 270 14.57 2.61 0.68
C THR A 270 14.88 3.44 1.90
N SER A 271 14.78 4.75 1.75
CA SER A 271 15.22 5.68 2.77
C SER A 271 14.49 7.02 2.71
N ASP A 272 14.65 7.77 3.79
CA ASP A 272 14.10 9.11 3.92
C ASP A 272 14.82 10.15 3.05
N ASP A 273 15.99 9.83 2.50
CA ASP A 273 16.74 10.66 1.55
C ASP A 273 16.10 10.70 0.14
N MET A 274 14.86 10.22 0.00
CA MET A 274 14.04 10.18 -1.23
C MET A 274 14.59 9.23 -2.31
N THR A 275 15.57 8.39 -1.97
CA THR A 275 16.18 7.45 -2.90
C THR A 275 15.83 6.01 -2.57
N CYS A 276 15.90 5.15 -3.60
CA CYS A 276 15.97 3.72 -3.42
C CYS A 276 17.29 3.22 -4.01
N LYS A 277 18.06 2.44 -3.25
CA LYS A 277 19.33 1.89 -3.70
C LYS A 277 19.23 0.40 -3.91
N LEU A 278 19.87 -0.07 -4.98
CA LEU A 278 19.99 -1.47 -5.33
C LEU A 278 21.42 -1.93 -5.07
N TRP A 279 21.55 -3.01 -4.30
CA TRP A 279 22.82 -3.56 -3.85
C TRP A 279 22.96 -4.97 -4.39
N THR A 280 24.13 -5.31 -4.92
CA THR A 280 24.49 -6.70 -5.18
C THR A 280 24.94 -7.34 -3.87
N PHE A 281 24.32 -8.45 -3.49
CA PHE A 281 24.65 -9.19 -2.28
C PHE A 281 25.46 -10.44 -2.63
N GLN A 282 26.76 -10.43 -2.32
CA GLN A 282 27.63 -11.58 -2.54
C GLN A 282 28.53 -11.78 -1.32
N ASN A 283 28.58 -12.99 -0.76
CA ASN A 283 29.45 -13.36 0.36
C ASN A 283 29.37 -12.40 1.56
N PHE A 284 28.15 -12.01 1.97
CA PHE A 284 27.90 -11.04 3.04
C PHE A 284 28.52 -9.65 2.80
N ASN A 285 28.78 -9.29 1.55
CA ASN A 285 29.12 -7.95 1.13
C ASN A 285 27.98 -7.33 0.34
N LEU A 286 27.80 -6.02 0.49
CA LEU A 286 26.81 -5.22 -0.24
C LEU A 286 27.53 -4.20 -1.10
N ASP A 287 27.49 -4.40 -2.41
CA ASP A 287 28.08 -3.48 -3.37
C ASP A 287 26.98 -2.69 -4.05
N LEU A 288 27.06 -1.35 -3.99
CA LEU A 288 26.07 -0.46 -4.59
C LEU A 288 26.10 -0.64 -6.12
N GLN A 289 24.99 -1.08 -6.68
CA GLN A 289 24.85 -1.24 -8.13
C GLN A 289 24.24 0.03 -8.72
N ASN A 290 23.07 0.45 -8.22
CA ASN A 290 22.29 1.52 -8.82
C ASN A 290 21.53 2.35 -7.77
N CYS A 291 21.29 3.62 -8.09
CA CYS A 291 20.47 4.54 -7.29
C CYS A 291 19.24 4.98 -8.11
N LEU A 292 18.05 4.63 -7.63
CA LEU A 292 16.78 5.05 -8.19
C LEU A 292 16.38 6.39 -7.57
N GLN A 293 16.42 7.44 -8.37
CA GLN A 293 16.03 8.79 -7.98
C GLN A 293 14.81 9.23 -8.78
N GLY A 294 13.84 9.83 -8.10
CA GLY A 294 12.68 10.41 -8.77
C GLY A 294 11.48 10.67 -7.86
N HIS A 295 11.45 10.12 -6.65
CA HIS A 295 10.46 10.53 -5.65
C HIS A 295 10.76 11.95 -5.16
N SER A 296 9.72 12.71 -4.80
CA SER A 296 9.87 14.08 -4.29
C SER A 296 9.83 14.17 -2.76
N ASP A 297 9.62 13.04 -2.09
CA ASP A 297 9.55 12.92 -0.63
C ASP A 297 10.14 11.57 -0.19
N TRP A 298 10.22 11.32 1.12
CA TRP A 298 10.76 10.07 1.70
C TRP A 298 10.10 8.82 1.10
N VAL A 299 10.89 7.75 0.92
CA VAL A 299 10.43 6.49 0.34
C VAL A 299 10.11 5.53 1.49
N SER A 300 8.87 5.07 1.57
CA SER A 300 8.35 4.32 2.72
C SER A 300 8.57 2.80 2.61
N ASP A 301 8.36 2.23 1.43
CA ASP A 301 8.41 0.79 1.19
C ASP A 301 8.84 0.47 -0.25
N CYS A 302 9.35 -0.74 -0.45
CA CYS A 302 9.63 -1.30 -1.75
C CYS A 302 9.34 -2.80 -1.80
N ASP A 303 8.91 -3.28 -2.96
CA ASP A 303 8.74 -4.71 -3.20
C ASP A 303 9.11 -5.09 -4.63
N PHE A 304 9.69 -6.28 -4.76
CA PHE A 304 10.13 -6.81 -6.04
C PHE A 304 9.02 -7.58 -6.74
N ASN A 305 9.01 -7.48 -8.07
CA ASN A 305 8.32 -8.45 -8.89
C ASN A 305 8.89 -9.85 -8.59
N PRO A 306 8.05 -10.89 -8.47
CA PRO A 306 8.45 -12.29 -8.36
C PRO A 306 9.54 -12.76 -9.35
N CYS A 307 9.57 -12.23 -10.58
CA CYS A 307 10.63 -12.54 -11.55
C CYS A 307 11.90 -11.70 -11.39
N GLY A 308 11.92 -10.72 -10.47
CA GLY A 308 13.05 -9.84 -10.20
C GLY A 308 13.29 -8.74 -11.23
N SER A 309 12.48 -8.65 -12.30
CA SER A 309 12.71 -7.68 -13.38
C SER A 309 12.29 -6.24 -13.01
N SER A 310 11.35 -6.09 -12.10
CA SER A 310 10.73 -4.80 -11.79
C SER A 310 10.65 -4.60 -10.28
N LEU A 311 10.68 -3.34 -9.87
CA LEU A 311 10.59 -2.92 -8.47
C LEU A 311 9.44 -1.92 -8.32
N ALA A 312 8.55 -2.15 -7.35
CA ALA A 312 7.63 -1.12 -6.89
C ALA A 312 8.28 -0.33 -5.74
N THR A 313 8.20 0.98 -5.80
CA THR A 313 8.55 1.87 -4.68
C THR A 313 7.40 2.82 -4.40
N VAL A 314 7.27 3.16 -3.13
CA VAL A 314 6.17 3.95 -2.62
C VAL A 314 6.70 5.04 -1.69
N SER A 315 6.06 6.21 -1.72
CA SER A 315 6.60 7.40 -1.05
C SER A 315 5.53 8.26 -0.37
N GLY A 316 6.01 9.14 0.52
CA GLY A 316 5.27 10.27 1.09
C GLY A 316 4.74 11.26 0.05
N ASP A 317 5.24 11.22 -1.19
CA ASP A 317 4.76 12.04 -2.32
C ASP A 317 3.38 11.61 -2.87
N ASN A 318 2.74 10.64 -2.21
CA ASN A 318 1.45 10.03 -2.57
C ASN A 318 1.50 9.19 -3.85
N THR A 319 2.68 8.84 -4.36
CA THR A 319 2.83 8.08 -5.60
C THR A 319 3.35 6.66 -5.38
N LEU A 320 2.90 5.76 -6.25
CA LEU A 320 3.53 4.46 -6.48
C LEU A 320 4.30 4.54 -7.79
N LYS A 321 5.58 4.20 -7.76
CA LYS A 321 6.45 4.13 -8.95
C LYS A 321 6.88 2.70 -9.21
N ILE A 322 6.86 2.32 -10.48
CA ILE A 322 7.36 1.03 -10.94
C ILE A 322 8.64 1.29 -11.74
N TRP A 323 9.71 0.61 -11.36
CA TRP A 323 11.03 0.71 -11.97
C TRP A 323 11.37 -0.59 -12.66
N ASP A 324 12.15 -0.49 -13.73
CA ASP A 324 12.87 -1.63 -14.28
C ASP A 324 14.21 -1.76 -13.56
N VAL A 325 14.49 -2.94 -13.03
CA VAL A 325 15.70 -3.23 -12.25
C VAL A 325 16.96 -3.20 -13.13
N HIS A 326 16.85 -3.63 -14.39
CA HIS A 326 18.01 -3.75 -15.28
C HIS A 326 18.41 -2.39 -15.86
N THR A 327 17.43 -1.64 -16.34
CA THR A 327 17.68 -0.33 -16.98
C THR A 327 17.67 0.83 -15.98
N THR A 328 17.20 0.61 -14.75
CA THR A 328 16.98 1.63 -13.70
C THR A 328 16.02 2.74 -14.11
N CYS A 329 15.26 2.52 -15.18
CA CYS A 329 14.32 3.49 -15.71
C CYS A 329 12.98 3.40 -14.97
N LEU A 330 12.37 4.57 -14.78
CA LEU A 330 10.98 4.67 -14.33
C LEU A 330 10.05 4.21 -15.44
N LEU A 331 9.31 3.12 -15.22
CA LEU A 331 8.34 2.59 -16.16
C LEU A 331 7.00 3.34 -16.03
N HIS A 332 6.45 3.36 -14.82
CA HIS A 332 5.11 3.89 -14.56
C HIS A 332 5.04 4.63 -13.23
N THR A 333 4.13 5.61 -13.15
CA THR A 333 3.82 6.34 -11.93
C THR A 333 2.31 6.44 -11.76
N PHE A 334 1.84 6.11 -10.56
CA PHE A 334 0.44 6.11 -10.19
C PHE A 334 0.17 7.22 -9.17
N TYR A 335 -0.84 8.05 -9.44
CA TYR A 335 -1.13 9.29 -8.69
C TYR A 335 -2.46 9.27 -7.94
N ASP A 336 -3.19 8.14 -7.90
CA ASP A 336 -4.57 8.20 -7.40
C ASP A 336 -4.66 8.32 -5.87
N HIS A 337 -3.61 8.00 -5.12
CA HIS A 337 -3.60 8.10 -3.65
C HIS A 337 -3.68 9.57 -3.21
N VAL A 338 -4.49 9.83 -2.18
CA VAL A 338 -4.75 11.21 -1.72
C VAL A 338 -3.71 11.67 -0.68
N ARG A 339 -3.10 10.72 0.03
CA ARG A 339 -2.12 10.96 1.09
C ARG A 339 -0.95 9.98 0.99
N ALA A 340 0.06 10.20 1.83
CA ALA A 340 1.28 9.42 1.90
C ALA A 340 0.96 7.92 1.92
N VAL A 341 1.73 7.18 1.14
CA VAL A 341 1.55 5.74 0.99
C VAL A 341 2.64 5.06 1.81
N TRP A 342 2.26 4.12 2.67
CA TRP A 342 3.15 3.54 3.69
C TRP A 342 3.78 2.23 3.29
N GLY A 343 3.08 1.45 2.47
CA GLY A 343 3.48 0.08 2.18
C GLY A 343 3.06 -0.37 0.80
N CYS A 344 3.80 -1.35 0.28
CA CYS A 344 3.51 -1.98 -1.00
C CYS A 344 3.80 -3.47 -0.99
N SER A 345 3.05 -4.22 -1.79
CA SER A 345 3.29 -5.64 -1.97
C SER A 345 2.89 -6.08 -3.37
N TRP A 346 3.76 -6.84 -4.02
CA TRP A 346 3.52 -7.46 -5.31
C TRP A 346 2.80 -8.79 -5.17
N HIS A 347 1.89 -9.06 -6.11
CA HIS A 347 1.28 -10.38 -6.25
C HIS A 347 2.24 -11.33 -6.96
N ILE A 348 2.21 -12.62 -6.60
CA ILE A 348 3.16 -13.64 -7.13
C ILE A 348 3.11 -13.83 -8.65
N ALA A 349 1.97 -13.51 -9.28
CA ALA A 349 1.84 -13.62 -10.73
C ALA A 349 2.48 -12.44 -11.49
N GLY A 350 2.78 -11.35 -10.80
CA GLY A 350 3.40 -10.18 -11.41
C GLY A 350 2.45 -9.19 -12.07
N ASP A 351 1.14 -9.44 -12.09
CA ASP A 351 0.17 -8.54 -12.75
C ASP A 351 -0.40 -7.45 -11.81
N LEU A 352 -0.40 -7.71 -10.50
CA LEU A 352 -1.09 -6.90 -9.51
C LEU A 352 -0.12 -6.38 -8.45
N VAL A 353 -0.31 -5.13 -8.06
CA VAL A 353 0.42 -4.49 -6.94
C VAL A 353 -0.58 -3.94 -5.96
N ALA A 354 -0.41 -4.25 -4.67
CA ALA A 354 -1.18 -3.65 -3.61
C ALA A 354 -0.39 -2.54 -2.92
N THR A 355 -1.11 -1.54 -2.46
CA THR A 355 -0.55 -0.38 -1.75
C THR A 355 -1.47 0.01 -0.60
N CYS A 356 -0.91 0.56 0.47
CA CYS A 356 -1.67 1.07 1.61
C CYS A 356 -1.28 2.51 1.94
N SER A 357 -2.27 3.34 2.30
CA SER A 357 -2.07 4.77 2.49
C SER A 357 -2.65 5.29 3.80
N LEU A 358 -2.12 6.44 4.21
CA LEU A 358 -2.68 7.32 5.24
C LEU A 358 -4.11 7.80 4.89
N ASP A 359 -4.55 7.66 3.65
CA ASP A 359 -5.93 7.94 3.22
C ASP A 359 -6.96 6.91 3.73
N LYS A 360 -6.53 5.96 4.58
CA LYS A 360 -7.32 4.88 5.20
C LYS A 360 -7.77 3.81 4.21
N THR A 361 -7.23 3.84 2.99
CA THR A 361 -7.54 2.86 1.95
C THR A 361 -6.32 2.04 1.58
N ALA A 362 -6.58 0.80 1.18
CA ALA A 362 -5.62 0.01 0.42
C ALA A 362 -6.11 -0.07 -1.03
N ARG A 363 -5.19 0.01 -1.99
CA ARG A 363 -5.52 0.00 -3.42
C ARG A 363 -4.76 -1.08 -4.14
N ILE A 364 -5.44 -1.71 -5.08
CA ILE A 364 -4.89 -2.74 -5.96
C ILE A 364 -4.77 -2.16 -7.35
N TRP A 365 -3.56 -2.20 -7.87
CA TRP A 365 -3.17 -1.71 -9.18
C TRP A 365 -3.00 -2.88 -10.13
N ASP A 366 -3.55 -2.72 -11.33
CA ASP A 366 -3.33 -3.65 -12.43
C ASP A 366 -2.26 -3.06 -13.36
N LEU A 367 -1.12 -3.74 -13.48
CA LEU A 367 0.01 -3.26 -14.27
C LEU A 367 -0.27 -3.34 -15.78
N ASN A 368 -1.13 -4.26 -16.22
CA ASN A 368 -1.46 -4.38 -17.64
C ASN A 368 -2.37 -3.23 -18.10
N CYS A 369 -3.28 -2.78 -17.24
CA CYS A 369 -4.19 -1.67 -17.53
C CYS A 369 -3.70 -0.31 -17.02
N LEU A 370 -2.64 -0.30 -16.20
CA LEU A 370 -2.10 0.89 -15.54
C LEU A 370 -3.18 1.70 -14.82
N ARG A 371 -4.10 1.01 -14.14
CA ARG A 371 -5.22 1.63 -13.42
C ARG A 371 -5.45 0.98 -12.08
N CYS A 372 -5.97 1.76 -11.14
CA CYS A 372 -6.51 1.25 -9.89
C CYS A 372 -7.74 0.36 -10.20
N ARG A 373 -7.64 -0.92 -9.84
CA ARG A 373 -8.70 -1.92 -10.04
C ARG A 373 -9.68 -1.93 -8.89
N HIS A 374 -9.18 -1.96 -7.66
CA HIS A 374 -9.98 -2.03 -6.44
C HIS A 374 -9.48 -1.04 -5.39
N ILE A 375 -10.43 -0.43 -4.68
CA ILE A 375 -10.21 0.40 -3.51
C ILE A 375 -10.84 -0.32 -2.32
N LEU A 376 -9.99 -0.79 -1.42
CA LEU A 376 -10.36 -1.51 -0.22
C LEU A 376 -10.61 -0.49 0.89
N ARG A 377 -11.87 -0.38 1.29
CA ARG A 377 -12.32 0.50 2.37
C ARG A 377 -12.85 -0.37 3.50
N GLY A 378 -12.30 -0.21 4.69
CA GLY A 378 -12.71 -0.97 5.87
C GLY A 378 -12.02 -0.55 7.16
N HIS A 379 -10.82 0.01 7.05
CA HIS A 379 -10.12 0.59 8.19
C HIS A 379 -10.69 1.95 8.58
N SER A 380 -10.72 2.23 9.87
CA SER A 380 -11.15 3.54 10.39
C SER A 380 -10.04 4.58 10.40
N ASP A 381 -8.79 4.15 10.25
CA ASP A 381 -7.60 4.99 10.32
C ASP A 381 -6.49 4.55 9.34
N SER A 382 -5.32 5.18 9.39
CA SER A 382 -4.17 4.93 8.50
C SER A 382 -3.86 3.44 8.33
N VAL A 383 -3.61 3.01 7.10
CA VAL A 383 -3.16 1.64 6.81
C VAL A 383 -1.65 1.65 6.66
N ASN A 384 -0.95 0.97 7.57
CA ASN A 384 0.50 1.06 7.71
C ASN A 384 1.24 -0.01 6.89
N SER A 385 0.68 -1.21 6.78
CA SER A 385 1.31 -2.28 5.98
C SER A 385 0.29 -3.06 5.16
N VAL A 386 0.79 -3.62 4.06
CA VAL A 386 0.05 -4.50 3.17
C VAL A 386 0.94 -5.66 2.75
N GLN A 387 0.41 -6.88 2.74
CA GLN A 387 1.15 -8.05 2.28
C GLN A 387 0.22 -9.06 1.60
N PHE A 388 0.62 -9.54 0.43
CA PHE A 388 -0.02 -10.69 -0.21
C PHE A 388 0.42 -12.00 0.45
N LEU A 389 -0.51 -12.95 0.55
CA LEU A 389 -0.17 -14.32 0.85
C LEU A 389 0.36 -15.00 -0.43
N ASP A 390 1.57 -15.54 -0.35
CA ASP A 390 2.24 -16.24 -1.45
C ASP A 390 1.32 -17.27 -2.13
N HIS A 391 1.26 -17.23 -3.46
CA HIS A 391 0.47 -18.15 -4.31
C HIS A 391 -1.04 -18.10 -4.11
N SER A 392 -1.56 -17.05 -3.49
CA SER A 392 -3.00 -16.84 -3.32
C SER A 392 -3.42 -15.41 -3.66
N ASN A 393 -4.73 -15.22 -3.82
CA ASN A 393 -5.33 -13.89 -4.00
C ASN A 393 -5.76 -13.24 -2.67
N ILE A 394 -5.25 -13.75 -1.55
CA ILE A 394 -5.55 -13.23 -0.22
C ILE A 394 -4.51 -12.19 0.15
N MET A 395 -4.97 -11.10 0.76
CA MET A 395 -4.12 -10.00 1.18
C MET A 395 -4.42 -9.62 2.62
N LEU A 396 -3.38 -9.18 3.33
CA LEU A 396 -3.45 -8.69 4.70
C LEU A 396 -3.20 -7.18 4.71
N THR A 397 -3.96 -6.45 5.52
CA THR A 397 -3.68 -5.05 5.83
C THR A 397 -3.63 -4.84 7.34
N SER A 398 -2.68 -4.04 7.80
CA SER A 398 -2.59 -3.59 9.20
C SER A 398 -2.81 -2.09 9.29
N SER A 399 -3.45 -1.64 10.37
CA SER A 399 -3.80 -0.23 10.53
C SER A 399 -3.56 0.28 11.94
N THR A 400 -3.44 1.60 12.05
CA THR A 400 -3.41 2.33 13.32
C THR A 400 -4.72 2.21 14.09
N ASP A 401 -5.80 1.74 13.45
CA ASP A 401 -7.07 1.41 14.11
C ASP A 401 -7.02 0.17 15.02
N LYS A 402 -5.82 -0.41 15.21
CA LYS A 402 -5.53 -1.58 16.06
C LYS A 402 -6.10 -2.89 15.50
N LYS A 403 -6.51 -2.89 14.24
CA LYS A 403 -7.09 -4.04 13.56
C LYS A 403 -6.22 -4.47 12.40
N ILE A 404 -6.34 -5.76 12.10
CA ILE A 404 -5.77 -6.36 10.90
C ILE A 404 -6.94 -6.89 10.09
N CYS A 405 -6.99 -6.58 8.80
CA CYS A 405 -8.04 -7.04 7.91
C CYS A 405 -7.47 -8.02 6.88
N LEU A 406 -8.21 -9.10 6.64
CA LEU A 406 -7.96 -10.08 5.60
C LEU A 406 -8.90 -9.79 4.43
N TRP A 407 -8.34 -9.67 3.23
CA TRP A 407 -9.09 -9.32 2.03
C TRP A 407 -8.97 -10.44 0.98
N ASP A 408 -10.09 -10.78 0.34
CA ASP A 408 -10.05 -11.53 -0.93
C ASP A 408 -10.07 -10.52 -2.09
N VAL A 409 -8.95 -10.48 -2.84
CA VAL A 409 -8.77 -9.55 -3.95
C VAL A 409 -9.73 -9.82 -5.11
N ARG A 410 -10.17 -11.05 -5.32
CA ARG A 410 -11.08 -11.39 -6.43
C ARG A 410 -12.47 -10.83 -6.22
N MET A 411 -12.95 -10.92 -4.99
CA MET A 411 -14.30 -10.51 -4.63
C MET A 411 -14.34 -9.05 -4.12
N ASN A 412 -13.19 -8.48 -3.77
CA ASN A 412 -13.09 -7.17 -3.12
C ASN A 412 -13.89 -7.12 -1.81
N ILE A 413 -13.79 -8.19 -1.01
CA ILE A 413 -14.52 -8.36 0.27
C ILE A 413 -13.51 -8.53 1.40
N CYS A 414 -13.80 -7.90 2.54
CA CYS A 414 -13.09 -8.18 3.79
C CYS A 414 -13.54 -9.55 4.31
N GLY A 415 -12.68 -10.55 4.16
CA GLY A 415 -12.94 -11.92 4.59
C GLY A 415 -12.94 -12.07 6.11
N GLY A 416 -12.14 -11.27 6.83
CA GLY A 416 -12.08 -11.32 8.29
C GLY A 416 -11.30 -10.16 8.90
N VAL A 417 -11.60 -9.85 10.16
CA VAL A 417 -10.92 -8.81 10.94
C VAL A 417 -10.38 -9.42 12.22
N TYR A 418 -9.12 -9.17 12.53
CA TYR A 418 -8.46 -9.57 13.77
C TYR A 418 -8.39 -8.36 14.70
N THR A 419 -8.93 -8.53 15.90
CA THR A 419 -8.99 -7.51 16.95
C THR A 419 -8.37 -8.07 18.23
N GLY A 420 -7.64 -7.22 18.96
CA GLY A 420 -7.05 -7.61 20.24
C GLY A 420 -5.76 -6.86 20.59
N HIS A 421 -5.19 -6.12 19.65
CA HIS A 421 -4.10 -5.20 19.90
C HIS A 421 -4.57 -3.98 20.69
N LYS A 422 -3.73 -3.53 21.65
CA LYS A 422 -4.02 -2.36 22.48
C LYS A 422 -3.52 -1.07 21.86
N ASP A 423 -2.48 -1.17 21.03
CA ASP A 423 -1.78 -0.07 20.39
C ASP A 423 -1.89 -0.18 18.86
N PRO A 424 -1.54 0.88 18.12
CA PRO A 424 -1.50 0.86 16.66
C PRO A 424 -0.64 -0.28 16.11
N VAL A 425 -1.12 -0.98 15.08
CA VAL A 425 -0.36 -2.06 14.43
C VAL A 425 0.52 -1.46 13.34
N ASN A 426 1.83 -1.63 13.48
CA ASN A 426 2.81 -1.12 12.51
C ASN A 426 2.86 -2.04 11.27
N GLN A 427 3.04 -3.34 11.50
CA GLN A 427 3.13 -4.32 10.44
C GLN A 427 2.45 -5.63 10.81
N ALA A 428 1.93 -6.31 9.79
CA ALA A 428 1.53 -7.70 9.89
C ALA A 428 2.01 -8.49 8.67
N GLY A 429 2.18 -9.80 8.84
CA GLY A 429 2.65 -10.67 7.76
C GLY A 429 2.24 -12.13 7.91
N PHE A 430 2.30 -12.86 6.80
CA PHE A 430 1.96 -14.28 6.75
C PHE A 430 3.16 -15.17 6.98
N ASN A 431 2.90 -16.34 7.56
CA ASN A 431 3.79 -17.48 7.41
C ASN A 431 3.72 -18.03 5.97
N LEU A 432 4.77 -18.67 5.48
CA LEU A 432 4.84 -19.30 4.15
C LEU A 432 3.72 -20.31 3.88
N ARG A 433 3.25 -20.99 4.94
CA ARG A 433 2.10 -21.93 4.91
C ARG A 433 0.74 -21.25 4.83
N GLY A 434 0.64 -19.95 5.14
CA GLY A 434 -0.62 -19.20 5.15
C GLY A 434 -1.59 -19.54 6.28
N ASN A 435 -1.17 -20.34 7.27
CA ASN A 435 -2.00 -20.72 8.42
C ASN A 435 -1.89 -19.73 9.59
N CYS A 436 -0.77 -19.04 9.71
CA CYS A 436 -0.48 -18.10 10.80
C CYS A 436 -0.18 -16.70 10.26
N ILE A 437 -0.62 -15.69 11.00
CA ILE A 437 -0.28 -14.28 10.80
C ILE A 437 0.54 -13.81 11.99
N ILE A 438 1.59 -13.02 11.75
CA ILE A 438 2.32 -12.27 12.77
C ILE A 438 1.93 -10.81 12.68
N SER A 439 1.94 -10.13 13.81
CA SER A 439 1.61 -8.71 13.88
C SER A 439 2.35 -8.02 15.01
N CYS A 440 2.72 -6.77 14.75
CA CYS A 440 3.57 -5.97 15.62
C CYS A 440 2.94 -4.63 15.94
N ASP A 441 3.02 -4.25 17.20
CA ASP A 441 2.41 -3.04 17.71
C ASP A 441 3.44 -1.98 18.09
N MET A 442 2.98 -0.73 18.10
CA MET A 442 3.70 0.41 18.67
C MET A 442 4.01 0.22 20.17
N GLY A 443 3.22 -0.58 20.88
CA GLY A 443 3.43 -0.88 22.31
C GLY A 443 4.46 -1.97 22.60
N GLY A 444 5.23 -2.42 21.61
CA GLY A 444 6.27 -3.44 21.80
C GLY A 444 5.75 -4.87 21.89
N ASN A 445 4.47 -5.07 21.57
CA ASN A 445 3.83 -6.37 21.58
C ASN A 445 3.91 -7.02 20.19
N LEU A 446 4.16 -8.33 20.20
CA LEU A 446 4.10 -9.19 19.05
C LEU A 446 3.00 -10.24 19.28
N LYS A 447 2.07 -10.35 18.34
CA LYS A 447 1.02 -11.38 18.38
C LYS A 447 1.04 -12.24 17.14
N THR A 448 0.84 -13.53 17.35
CA THR A 448 0.54 -14.47 16.27
C THR A 448 -0.93 -14.86 16.30
N TRP A 449 -1.51 -15.08 15.12
CA TRP A 449 -2.92 -15.38 14.93
C TRP A 449 -3.07 -16.60 14.05
N ASP A 450 -4.06 -17.44 14.34
CA ASP A 450 -4.49 -18.47 13.41
C ASP A 450 -5.49 -17.87 12.42
N VAL A 451 -5.22 -18.03 11.12
CA VAL A 451 -6.02 -17.47 10.03
C VAL A 451 -7.44 -18.05 10.02
N ARG A 452 -7.59 -19.33 10.38
CA ARG A 452 -8.90 -20.02 10.29
C ARG A 452 -9.79 -19.68 11.47
N THR A 453 -9.24 -19.73 12.68
CA THR A 453 -10.01 -19.48 13.91
C THR A 453 -10.11 -18.00 14.27
N ARG A 454 -9.20 -17.17 13.75
CA ARG A 454 -9.07 -15.73 14.07
C ARG A 454 -8.78 -15.45 15.55
N ALA A 455 -8.31 -16.46 16.26
CA ALA A 455 -7.89 -16.32 17.65
C ALA A 455 -6.39 -15.96 17.71
N PRO A 456 -5.97 -15.18 18.72
CA PRO A 456 -4.54 -15.00 19.00
C PRO A 456 -3.98 -16.34 19.52
N LEU A 457 -2.91 -16.82 18.90
CA LEU A 457 -2.19 -18.04 19.31
C LEU A 457 -1.19 -17.72 20.42
N THR A 458 -0.33 -16.73 20.19
CA THR A 458 0.66 -16.27 21.16
C THR A 458 0.68 -14.75 21.24
N GLN A 459 0.96 -14.23 22.43
CA GLN A 459 1.18 -12.81 22.67
C GLN A 459 2.45 -12.66 23.49
N LEU A 460 3.40 -11.89 22.97
CA LEU A 460 4.72 -11.68 23.56
C LEU A 460 4.98 -10.18 23.65
N THR A 461 5.42 -9.71 24.80
CA THR A 461 5.92 -8.34 24.98
C THR A 461 7.42 -8.39 24.83
N LEU A 462 7.92 -7.93 23.68
CA LEU A 462 9.34 -7.99 23.34
C LEU A 462 10.11 -6.85 24.00
N SER A 463 9.51 -5.68 24.07
CA SER A 463 10.12 -4.47 24.59
C SER A 463 9.05 -3.50 25.12
N THR A 464 9.49 -2.48 25.86
CA THR A 464 8.72 -1.29 26.18
C THR A 464 8.63 -0.31 24.99
N LYS A 465 9.52 -0.41 24.00
CA LYS A 465 9.51 0.40 22.78
C LYS A 465 8.82 -0.34 21.62
N SER A 466 8.43 0.40 20.59
CA SER A 466 7.69 -0.14 19.46
C SER A 466 8.45 -1.20 18.67
N VAL A 467 7.68 -2.14 18.12
CA VAL A 467 8.17 -3.09 17.13
C VAL A 467 7.67 -2.62 15.77
N ASN A 468 8.60 -2.36 14.85
CA ASN A 468 8.27 -1.76 13.56
C ASN A 468 7.90 -2.83 12.53
N MET A 469 8.66 -3.92 12.50
CA MET A 469 8.52 -5.01 11.53
C MET A 469 8.77 -6.35 12.22
N ALA A 470 8.02 -7.38 11.85
CA ALA A 470 8.41 -8.75 12.11
C ALA A 470 8.14 -9.67 10.93
N VAL A 471 9.00 -10.67 10.79
CA VAL A 471 9.01 -11.62 9.68
C VAL A 471 9.15 -13.03 10.24
N PHE A 472 8.42 -13.97 9.64
CA PHE A 472 8.59 -15.39 9.94
C PHE A 472 9.79 -15.98 9.19
N ASP A 473 10.37 -17.01 9.78
CA ASP A 473 11.22 -17.96 9.04
C ASP A 473 10.39 -18.79 8.05
N SER A 474 11.04 -19.44 7.07
CA SER A 474 10.38 -20.30 6.07
C SER A 474 9.63 -21.49 6.70
N THR A 475 10.08 -21.96 7.87
CA THR A 475 9.41 -23.00 8.66
C THR A 475 8.21 -22.49 9.45
N GLY A 476 8.19 -21.19 9.78
CA GLY A 476 7.20 -20.56 10.64
C GLY A 476 7.32 -20.84 12.13
N THR A 477 8.42 -21.47 12.60
CA THR A 477 8.65 -21.70 14.03
C THR A 477 9.37 -20.53 14.70
N LEU A 478 10.19 -19.81 13.94
CA LEU A 478 10.92 -18.63 14.37
C LEU A 478 10.30 -17.38 13.75
N ALA A 479 10.44 -16.28 14.47
CA ALA A 479 10.16 -14.94 13.97
C ALA A 479 11.30 -14.00 14.35
N VAL A 480 11.59 -13.03 13.50
CA VAL A 480 12.53 -11.96 13.81
C VAL A 480 11.80 -10.63 13.81
N ALA A 481 12.04 -9.84 14.84
CA ALA A 481 11.40 -8.56 15.09
C ALA A 481 12.43 -7.41 15.12
N ALA A 482 12.11 -6.34 14.41
CA ALA A 482 12.83 -5.06 14.42
C ALA A 482 12.25 -4.17 15.53
N CYS A 483 13.06 -3.79 16.51
CA CYS A 483 12.62 -2.95 17.63
C CYS A 483 13.22 -1.55 17.58
N ASN A 484 12.48 -0.58 18.09
CA ASN A 484 12.94 0.81 18.26
C ASN A 484 14.06 0.97 19.29
N ASP A 485 14.46 -0.08 20.00
CA ASP A 485 15.60 -0.06 20.91
C ASP A 485 16.97 -0.14 20.23
N GLY A 486 17.02 -0.33 18.91
CA GLY A 486 18.27 -0.62 18.20
C GLY A 486 18.66 -2.11 18.23
N CYS A 487 17.81 -2.95 18.82
CA CYS A 487 18.00 -4.40 18.83
C CYS A 487 17.11 -5.09 17.79
N VAL A 488 17.65 -6.11 17.16
CA VAL A 488 16.88 -7.11 16.42
C VAL A 488 16.63 -8.28 17.36
N LYS A 489 15.38 -8.72 17.52
CA LYS A 489 15.03 -9.80 18.45
C LYS A 489 14.58 -11.04 17.68
N LEU A 490 15.21 -12.17 17.96
CA LEU A 490 14.81 -13.48 17.45
C LEU A 490 13.91 -14.15 18.47
N VAL A 491 12.75 -14.61 18.02
CA VAL A 491 11.67 -15.13 18.84
C VAL A 491 11.36 -16.54 18.38
N GLU A 492 11.53 -17.50 19.29
CA GLU A 492 11.04 -18.86 19.08
C GLU A 492 9.59 -18.95 19.54
N LEU A 493 8.67 -19.24 18.62
CA LEU A 493 7.23 -19.12 18.89
C LEU A 493 6.67 -20.25 19.76
N SER A 494 7.28 -21.44 19.71
CA SER A 494 6.91 -22.60 20.51
C SER A 494 7.32 -22.44 21.97
N SER A 495 8.55 -21.99 22.21
CA SER A 495 9.15 -21.86 23.55
C SER A 495 8.96 -20.48 24.16
N GLN A 496 8.56 -19.49 23.34
CA GLN A 496 8.47 -18.07 23.70
C GLN A 496 9.80 -17.47 24.15
N LYS A 497 10.92 -18.11 23.84
CA LYS A 497 12.25 -17.58 24.12
C LYS A 497 12.58 -16.45 23.16
N VAL A 498 13.11 -15.37 23.72
CA VAL A 498 13.57 -14.19 22.99
C VAL A 498 15.08 -14.10 23.13
N LYS A 499 15.77 -14.00 22.00
CA LYS A 499 17.20 -13.71 21.94
C LYS A 499 17.40 -12.34 21.33
N GLU A 500 18.18 -11.50 22.00
CA GLU A 500 18.46 -10.15 21.56
C GLU A 500 19.76 -10.11 20.75
N MET A 501 19.72 -9.40 19.63
CA MET A 501 20.84 -9.15 18.74
C MET A 501 21.06 -7.64 18.71
N ALA A 502 21.97 -7.17 19.55
CA ALA A 502 22.33 -5.75 19.64
C ALA A 502 23.48 -5.45 18.68
N GLY A 503 23.41 -4.30 18.01
CA GLY A 503 24.44 -3.90 17.04
C GLY A 503 24.17 -2.55 16.39
N HIS A 504 22.91 -2.14 16.24
CA HIS A 504 22.58 -0.80 15.75
C HIS A 504 22.63 0.24 16.86
N MET A 505 23.01 1.46 16.50
CA MET A 505 23.09 2.60 17.43
C MET A 505 21.74 3.26 17.66
N ASP A 506 20.82 3.12 16.70
CA ASP A 506 19.49 3.72 16.71
C ASP A 506 18.44 2.68 16.30
N SER A 507 17.17 3.05 16.39
CA SER A 507 15.99 2.25 16.08
C SER A 507 16.10 1.45 14.78
N VAL A 508 15.75 0.16 14.85
CA VAL A 508 15.72 -0.72 13.68
C VAL A 508 14.33 -0.62 13.03
N GLN A 509 14.28 -0.14 11.80
CA GLN A 509 13.02 0.09 11.08
C GLN A 509 12.54 -1.17 10.35
N CYS A 510 13.45 -1.89 9.71
CA CYS A 510 13.11 -3.03 8.88
C CYS A 510 14.06 -4.20 9.08
N VAL A 511 13.54 -5.41 8.85
CA VAL A 511 14.30 -6.66 8.92
C VAL A 511 13.84 -7.59 7.80
N TYR A 512 14.79 -8.28 7.19
CA TYR A 512 14.60 -9.35 6.22
C TYR A 512 15.33 -10.61 6.70
N MET A 513 14.69 -11.77 6.55
CA MET A 513 15.29 -13.07 6.80
C MET A 513 15.35 -13.83 5.48
N ASP A 514 16.50 -14.46 5.22
CA ASP A 514 16.66 -15.31 4.05
C ASP A 514 15.75 -16.56 4.12
N PHE A 515 15.41 -17.13 2.96
CA PHE A 515 14.53 -18.30 2.88
C PHE A 515 15.10 -19.52 3.61
N ASP A 516 16.42 -19.72 3.59
CA ASP A 516 17.08 -20.82 4.28
C ASP A 516 17.39 -20.51 5.75
N GLY A 517 17.18 -19.25 6.17
CA GLY A 517 17.52 -18.79 7.52
C GLY A 517 19.02 -18.85 7.79
N GLU A 518 19.87 -18.64 6.78
CA GLU A 518 21.32 -18.58 6.97
C GLU A 518 21.79 -17.23 7.48
N TYR A 519 21.09 -16.17 7.06
CA TYR A 519 21.39 -14.79 7.43
C TYR A 519 20.13 -13.93 7.58
N VAL A 520 20.28 -12.84 8.30
CA VAL A 520 19.29 -11.79 8.51
C VAL A 520 19.91 -10.47 8.09
N ILE A 521 19.12 -9.59 7.46
CA ILE A 521 19.55 -8.23 7.13
C ILE A 521 18.61 -7.26 7.84
N SER A 522 19.15 -6.25 8.50
CA SER A 522 18.39 -5.20 9.18
C SER A 522 18.76 -3.82 8.64
N GLY A 523 17.77 -2.92 8.55
CA GLY A 523 17.97 -1.50 8.26
C GLY A 523 17.57 -0.66 9.46
N SER A 524 18.41 0.32 9.80
CA SER A 524 18.21 1.19 10.97
C SER A 524 18.17 2.67 10.59
N SER A 525 17.61 3.47 11.50
CA SER A 525 17.66 4.93 11.48
C SER A 525 19.08 5.48 11.63
N ASP A 526 20.04 4.66 12.07
CA ASP A 526 21.46 5.01 12.10
C ASP A 526 22.11 5.13 10.70
N ARG A 527 21.32 4.97 9.62
CA ARG A 527 21.69 5.06 8.20
C ARG A 527 22.46 3.85 7.69
N THR A 528 22.52 2.80 8.49
CA THR A 528 23.27 1.58 8.17
C THR A 528 22.38 0.38 7.92
N ILE A 529 22.95 -0.57 7.19
CA ILE A 529 22.43 -1.93 7.04
C ILE A 529 23.32 -2.88 7.83
N GLY A 530 22.74 -3.67 8.72
CA GLY A 530 23.40 -4.74 9.47
C GLY A 530 23.13 -6.10 8.84
N ILE A 531 24.18 -6.89 8.63
CA ILE A 531 24.09 -8.27 8.14
C ILE A 531 24.46 -9.20 9.29
N TRP A 532 23.57 -10.14 9.60
CA TRP A 532 23.70 -11.08 10.71
C TRP A 532 23.79 -12.50 10.15
N SER A 533 24.77 -13.29 10.58
CA SER A 533 24.86 -14.72 10.22
C SER A 533 25.21 -15.58 11.42
#